data_AF-A0A1U9JRK2-F1
#
_entry.id   AF-A0A1U9JRK2-F1
#
_cell.length_a   1.000
_cell.length_b   1.000
_cell.length_c   1.000
_cell.angle_alpha   90.00
_cell.angle_beta   90.00
_cell.angle_gamma   90.00
#
_symmetry.space_group_name_H-M   'P 1'
#
loop_
_entity.id
_entity.type
_entity.pdbx_description
1 polymer ?
#
loop_
_entity_poly.entity_id
_entity_poly.type
_entity_poly.pdbx_seq_one_letter_code
_entity_poly.pdbx_strand_id
1 'polypeptide(L)'
;MALALAVLLGLLGAPWPLVWLQPPLALALAIWRQAPRWWWLLHLLMLPAMVLALDAQLPAWAYLLAALLLFGLSRNVLTDRVPLFLTSRAVLEVLAARLPPGARLLDLGCGTGRLLFGLAQRRPDLQLHGVESAWLPWLWAYLRARLAGLPQVRITLGNLWQAPLAGHDVIYAYLSPEPMARIWHKVQQEAVPGAWFISNSFAVPDVQPDECIPIDDATASTLFIWRLTT
;
A
#
# COMPACT_ATOMS: atom_id res chain seq x y z
N MET A 1 -29.39 1.63 36.58
CA MET A 1 -29.07 0.24 36.95
C MET A 1 -27.67 -0.19 36.50
N ALA A 2 -27.29 0.00 35.22
CA ALA A 2 -25.93 -0.33 34.74
C ALA A 2 -24.81 0.54 35.37
N LEU A 3 -25.10 1.81 35.66
CA LEU A 3 -24.13 2.76 36.24
C LEU A 3 -23.80 2.46 37.71
N ALA A 4 -24.79 2.03 38.50
CA ALA A 4 -24.59 1.66 39.90
C ALA A 4 -23.80 0.35 40.04
N LEU A 5 -23.99 -0.58 39.09
CA LEU A 5 -23.26 -1.84 39.03
C LEU A 5 -21.79 -1.61 38.66
N ALA A 6 -21.50 -0.74 37.70
CA ALA A 6 -20.13 -0.41 37.29
C ALA A 6 -19.31 0.29 38.39
N VAL A 7 -19.96 1.12 39.23
CA VAL A 7 -19.32 1.80 40.38
C VAL A 7 -19.02 0.82 41.52
N LEU A 8 -19.91 -0.14 41.79
CA LEU A 8 -19.66 -1.20 42.77
C LEU A 8 -18.50 -2.13 42.34
N LEU A 9 -18.37 -2.36 41.04
CA LEU A 9 -17.34 -3.21 40.44
C LEU A 9 -15.96 -2.53 40.34
N GLY A 10 -15.93 -1.20 40.22
CA GLY A 10 -14.69 -0.41 40.26
C GLY A 10 -14.10 -0.30 41.68
N LEU A 11 -14.94 -0.29 42.72
CA LEU A 11 -14.51 -0.22 44.13
C LEU A 11 -13.91 -1.55 44.65
N LEU A 12 -14.08 -2.66 43.92
CA LEU A 12 -13.50 -3.98 44.20
C LEU A 12 -12.17 -4.25 43.46
N GLY A 13 -11.61 -3.25 42.77
CA GLY A 13 -10.22 -3.29 42.29
C GLY A 13 -9.99 -3.85 40.87
N ALA A 14 -10.94 -3.71 39.93
CA ALA A 14 -10.65 -4.05 38.53
C ALA A 14 -11.24 -3.04 37.49
N PRO A 15 -10.45 -2.60 36.48
CA PRO A 15 -10.81 -1.60 35.45
C PRO A 15 -11.65 -2.16 34.29
N TRP A 16 -12.43 -3.22 34.53
CA TRP A 16 -12.98 -4.08 33.49
C TRP A 16 -14.31 -3.63 32.85
N PRO A 17 -15.25 -2.91 33.50
CA PRO A 17 -16.52 -2.55 32.86
C PRO A 17 -16.34 -1.55 31.71
N LEU A 18 -15.33 -0.68 31.80
CA LEU A 18 -15.01 0.32 30.78
C LEU A 18 -14.46 -0.30 29.50
N VAL A 19 -13.77 -1.44 29.60
CA VAL A 19 -13.20 -2.18 28.46
C VAL A 19 -14.31 -2.71 27.56
N TRP A 20 -15.40 -3.21 28.13
CA TRP A 20 -16.56 -3.72 27.39
C TRP A 20 -17.38 -2.65 26.69
N LEU A 21 -17.27 -1.39 27.12
CA LEU A 21 -17.96 -0.26 26.48
C LEU A 21 -17.24 0.26 25.24
N GLN A 22 -15.96 -0.06 25.04
CA GLN A 22 -15.18 0.50 23.93
C GLN A 22 -15.71 0.08 22.55
N PRO A 23 -15.97 -1.22 22.25
CA PRO A 23 -16.44 -1.62 20.92
C PRO A 23 -17.84 -1.11 20.53
N PRO A 24 -18.87 -1.13 21.39
CA PRO A 24 -20.17 -0.56 21.03
C PRO A 24 -20.10 0.97 20.87
N LEU A 25 -19.28 1.67 21.66
CA LEU A 25 -19.06 3.11 21.48
C LEU A 25 -18.33 3.39 20.16
N ALA A 26 -17.31 2.61 19.81
CA ALA A 26 -16.60 2.73 18.53
C ALA A 26 -17.53 2.46 17.34
N LEU A 27 -18.39 1.46 17.42
CA LEU A 27 -19.41 1.18 16.41
C LEU A 27 -20.42 2.33 16.28
N ALA A 28 -20.92 2.86 17.39
CA ALA A 28 -21.84 4.01 17.39
C ALA A 28 -21.19 5.24 16.74
N LEU A 29 -19.92 5.52 17.06
CA LEU A 29 -19.14 6.59 16.44
C LEU A 29 -18.92 6.35 14.94
N ALA A 30 -18.63 5.12 14.53
CA ALA A 30 -18.46 4.75 13.12
C ALA A 30 -19.75 4.97 12.31
N ILE A 31 -20.90 4.59 12.87
CA ILE A 31 -22.22 4.85 12.27
C ILE A 31 -22.46 6.37 12.20
N TRP A 32 -22.22 7.10 13.29
CA TRP A 32 -22.40 8.56 13.33
C TRP A 32 -21.52 9.29 12.31
N ARG A 33 -20.30 8.79 12.09
CA ARG A 33 -19.34 9.32 11.10
C ARG A 33 -19.57 8.80 9.69
N GLN A 34 -20.64 8.03 9.46
CA GLN A 34 -20.97 7.42 8.17
C GLN A 34 -19.81 6.60 7.59
N ALA A 35 -19.04 5.94 8.47
CA ALA A 35 -17.95 5.07 8.06
C ALA A 35 -18.47 3.92 7.18
N PRO A 36 -17.67 3.41 6.24
CA PRO A 36 -18.06 2.31 5.38
C PRO A 36 -18.58 1.11 6.18
N ARG A 37 -19.61 0.42 5.67
CA ARG A 37 -20.29 -0.67 6.40
C ARG A 37 -19.35 -1.82 6.82
N TRP A 38 -18.26 -2.03 6.12
CA TRP A 38 -17.27 -3.04 6.51
C TRP A 38 -16.51 -2.67 7.79
N TRP A 39 -16.41 -1.38 8.15
CA TRP A 39 -15.87 -0.94 9.45
C TRP A 39 -16.74 -1.40 10.60
N TRP A 40 -18.06 -1.52 10.37
CA TRP A 40 -18.98 -1.98 11.41
C TRP A 40 -18.66 -3.42 11.81
N LEU A 41 -18.35 -4.27 10.81
CA LEU A 41 -17.91 -5.64 11.06
C LEU A 41 -16.62 -5.67 11.87
N LEU A 42 -15.64 -4.81 11.57
CA LEU A 42 -14.40 -4.72 12.37
C LEU A 42 -14.68 -4.36 13.83
N HIS A 43 -15.49 -3.33 14.09
CA HIS A 43 -15.84 -2.93 15.46
C HIS A 43 -16.66 -4.01 16.18
N LEU A 44 -17.54 -4.72 15.48
CA LEU A 44 -18.31 -5.83 16.04
C LEU A 44 -17.42 -7.02 16.40
N LEU A 45 -16.48 -7.38 15.51
CA LEU A 45 -15.53 -8.48 15.73
C LEU A 45 -14.48 -8.17 16.81
N MET A 46 -14.31 -6.90 17.17
CA MET A 46 -13.36 -6.49 18.21
C MET A 46 -13.72 -7.06 19.59
N LEU A 47 -15.01 -7.18 19.92
CA LEU A 47 -15.47 -7.80 21.18
C LEU A 47 -15.05 -9.27 21.33
N PRO A 48 -15.45 -10.19 20.41
CA PRO A 48 -15.02 -11.58 20.52
C PRO A 48 -13.50 -11.73 20.42
N ALA A 49 -12.82 -10.93 19.59
CA ALA A 49 -11.36 -10.95 19.51
C ALA A 49 -10.70 -10.57 20.85
N MET A 50 -11.23 -9.57 21.55
CA MET A 50 -10.75 -9.16 22.86
C MET A 50 -10.99 -10.23 23.93
N VAL A 51 -12.16 -10.88 23.93
CA VAL A 51 -12.46 -11.98 24.85
C VAL A 51 -11.47 -13.13 24.64
N LEU A 52 -11.26 -13.54 23.39
CA LEU A 52 -10.34 -14.60 23.03
C LEU A 52 -8.90 -14.25 23.40
N ALA A 53 -8.48 -12.99 23.23
CA ALA A 53 -7.13 -12.56 23.60
C ALA A 53 -6.90 -12.57 25.12
N LEU A 54 -7.91 -12.20 25.91
CA LEU A 54 -7.87 -12.27 27.37
C LEU A 54 -7.85 -13.72 27.87
N ASP A 55 -8.67 -14.60 27.27
CA ASP A 55 -8.73 -16.03 27.58
C ASP A 55 -7.43 -16.75 27.22
N ALA A 56 -6.84 -16.40 26.07
CA ALA A 56 -5.56 -16.93 25.62
C ALA A 56 -4.35 -16.46 26.46
N GLN A 57 -4.55 -15.55 27.41
CA GLN A 57 -3.52 -15.01 28.31
C GLN A 57 -2.24 -14.61 27.56
N LEU A 58 -2.40 -13.95 26.40
CA LEU A 58 -1.27 -13.65 25.55
C LEU A 58 -0.25 -12.76 26.29
N PRO A 59 1.05 -13.08 26.17
CA PRO A 59 2.07 -12.27 26.82
C PRO A 59 2.16 -10.88 26.20
N ALA A 60 2.54 -9.87 26.98
CA ALA A 60 2.59 -8.46 26.55
C ALA A 60 3.40 -8.25 25.25
N TRP A 61 4.48 -9.01 25.05
CA TRP A 61 5.31 -8.92 23.86
C TRP A 61 4.56 -9.32 22.57
N ALA A 62 3.52 -10.15 22.65
CA ALA A 62 2.73 -10.55 21.47
C ALA A 62 1.94 -9.36 20.91
N TYR A 63 1.38 -8.51 21.78
CA TYR A 63 0.71 -7.28 21.39
C TYR A 63 1.70 -6.27 20.80
N LEU A 64 2.89 -6.13 21.41
CA LEU A 64 3.96 -5.30 20.87
C LEU A 64 4.39 -5.79 19.48
N LEU A 65 4.59 -7.09 19.31
CA LEU A 65 4.93 -7.68 18.02
C LEU A 65 3.84 -7.41 16.98
N ALA A 66 2.56 -7.62 17.32
CA ALA A 66 1.45 -7.31 16.43
C ALA A 66 1.44 -5.83 16.02
N ALA A 67 1.68 -4.92 16.97
CA ALA A 67 1.78 -3.49 16.70
C ALA A 67 2.97 -3.16 15.77
N LEU A 68 4.14 -3.76 16.00
CA LEU A 68 5.33 -3.59 15.16
C LEU A 68 5.11 -4.15 13.74
N LEU A 69 4.41 -5.28 13.61
CA LEU A 69 4.06 -5.86 12.30
C LEU A 69 3.07 -4.98 11.55
N LEU A 70 2.01 -4.49 12.22
CA LEU A 70 1.05 -3.56 11.64
C LEU A 70 1.72 -2.25 11.22
N PHE A 71 2.56 -1.67 12.09
CA PHE A 71 3.36 -0.50 11.77
C PHE A 71 4.25 -0.78 10.56
N GLY A 72 4.84 -1.97 10.47
CA GLY A 72 5.70 -2.34 9.38
C GLY A 72 5.06 -2.54 8.03
N LEU A 73 3.83 -3.03 8.03
CA LEU A 73 3.02 -3.20 6.84
C LEU A 73 2.44 -1.86 6.37
N SER A 74 2.04 -1.01 7.32
CA SER A 74 1.20 0.17 7.05
C SER A 74 1.92 1.49 7.25
N ARG A 75 3.25 1.51 7.43
CA ARG A 75 4.04 2.73 7.66
C ARG A 75 3.76 3.79 6.60
N ASN A 76 3.67 3.40 5.33
CA ASN A 76 3.42 4.32 4.21
C ASN A 76 2.05 5.02 4.30
N VAL A 77 1.06 4.41 4.95
CA VAL A 77 -0.24 5.04 5.22
C VAL A 77 -0.08 6.20 6.19
N LEU A 78 0.82 6.06 7.17
CA LEU A 78 1.06 7.07 8.19
C LEU A 78 1.91 8.24 7.68
N THR A 79 2.88 7.98 6.80
CA THR A 79 3.82 9.00 6.30
C THR A 79 3.34 9.67 5.02
N ASP A 80 2.91 8.89 4.04
CA ASP A 80 2.63 9.36 2.68
C ASP A 80 1.17 9.14 2.27
N ARG A 81 0.35 8.56 3.16
CA ARG A 81 -1.05 8.19 2.92
C ARG A 81 -1.21 7.31 1.67
N VAL A 82 -0.26 6.39 1.52
CA VAL A 82 -0.23 5.38 0.46
C VAL A 82 -0.42 3.99 1.08
N PRO A 83 -1.64 3.43 1.02
CA PRO A 83 -1.87 2.01 1.30
C PRO A 83 -1.06 1.09 0.39
N LEU A 84 -0.91 -0.17 0.82
CA LEU A 84 -0.35 -1.21 -0.03
C LEU A 84 -1.35 -1.59 -1.12
N PHE A 85 -1.15 -1.06 -2.33
CA PHE A 85 -1.89 -1.47 -3.51
C PHE A 85 -1.16 -2.59 -4.25
N LEU A 86 -1.92 -3.56 -4.75
CA LEU A 86 -1.39 -4.72 -5.46
C LEU A 86 -1.86 -4.68 -6.90
N THR A 87 -0.92 -4.53 -7.83
CA THR A 87 -1.21 -4.52 -9.26
C THR A 87 -1.90 -5.81 -9.70
N SER A 88 -3.02 -5.67 -10.40
CA SER A 88 -3.80 -6.81 -10.90
C SER A 88 -3.04 -7.58 -12.00
N ARG A 89 -3.49 -8.81 -12.27
CA ARG A 89 -2.92 -9.59 -13.38
C ARG A 89 -3.24 -8.96 -14.73
N ALA A 90 -4.43 -8.36 -14.89
CA ALA A 90 -4.82 -7.69 -16.13
C ALA A 90 -3.90 -6.50 -16.44
N VAL A 91 -3.59 -5.66 -15.45
CA VAL A 91 -2.60 -4.58 -15.59
C VAL A 91 -1.23 -5.14 -16.02
N LEU A 92 -0.78 -6.24 -15.41
CA LEU A 92 0.48 -6.89 -15.78
C LEU A 92 0.53 -7.33 -17.24
N GLU A 93 -0.53 -7.93 -17.77
CA GLU A 93 -0.57 -8.35 -19.19
C GLU A 93 -0.53 -7.14 -20.12
N VAL A 94 -1.29 -6.08 -19.82
CA VAL A 94 -1.30 -4.84 -20.62
C VAL A 94 0.07 -4.19 -20.62
N LEU A 95 0.71 -4.05 -19.46
CA LEU A 95 2.06 -3.49 -19.37
C LEU A 95 3.08 -4.36 -20.11
N ALA A 96 3.05 -5.68 -19.93
CA ALA A 96 3.96 -6.60 -20.61
C ALA A 96 3.86 -6.51 -22.14
N ALA A 97 2.67 -6.23 -22.69
CA ALA A 97 2.48 -6.06 -24.13
C ALA A 97 2.90 -4.67 -24.65
N ARG A 98 2.92 -3.65 -23.79
CA ARG A 98 3.02 -2.24 -24.21
C ARG A 98 4.36 -1.59 -23.89
N LEU A 99 5.08 -2.10 -22.89
CA LEU A 99 6.37 -1.55 -22.48
C LEU A 99 7.40 -1.68 -23.62
N PRO A 100 8.25 -0.65 -23.85
CA PRO A 100 9.28 -0.71 -24.88
C PRO A 100 10.23 -1.90 -24.67
N PRO A 101 10.82 -2.47 -25.75
CA PRO A 101 11.83 -3.52 -25.63
C PRO A 101 13.03 -3.06 -24.81
N GLY A 102 13.48 -3.87 -23.85
CA GLY A 102 14.69 -3.59 -23.07
C GLY A 102 14.59 -2.42 -22.09
N ALA A 103 13.38 -1.88 -21.84
CA ALA A 103 13.20 -0.70 -21.01
C ALA A 103 13.66 -0.91 -19.56
N ARG A 104 14.20 0.16 -18.98
CA ARG A 104 14.48 0.28 -17.53
C ARG A 104 13.26 0.84 -16.84
N LEU A 105 12.55 0.01 -16.10
CA LEU A 105 11.35 0.37 -15.35
C LEU A 105 11.66 0.58 -13.88
N LEU A 106 11.27 1.73 -13.34
CA LEU A 106 11.23 2.03 -11.91
C LEU A 106 9.80 1.94 -11.38
N ASP A 107 9.58 1.15 -10.34
CA ASP A 107 8.32 1.06 -9.60
C ASP A 107 8.46 1.81 -8.26
N LEU A 108 7.78 2.96 -8.16
CA LEU A 108 7.76 3.83 -6.98
C LEU A 108 6.72 3.31 -5.99
N GLY A 109 7.19 2.81 -4.84
CA GLY A 109 6.33 2.15 -3.86
C GLY A 109 6.00 0.72 -4.27
N CYS A 110 7.01 -0.08 -4.61
CA CYS A 110 6.82 -1.38 -5.25
C CYS A 110 6.14 -2.45 -4.36
N GLY A 111 5.94 -2.16 -3.07
CA GLY A 111 5.27 -3.06 -2.12
C GLY A 111 5.94 -4.42 -2.07
N THR A 112 5.16 -5.48 -2.31
CA THR A 112 5.63 -6.87 -2.34
C THR A 112 6.36 -7.25 -3.64
N GLY A 113 6.58 -6.28 -4.54
CA GLY A 113 7.21 -6.45 -5.85
C GLY A 113 6.33 -7.16 -6.88
N ARG A 114 5.01 -7.26 -6.62
CA ARG A 114 4.07 -8.03 -7.47
C ARG A 114 4.15 -7.64 -8.95
N LEU A 115 4.24 -6.33 -9.24
CA LEU A 115 4.44 -5.83 -10.59
C LEU A 115 5.75 -6.36 -11.18
N LEU A 116 6.87 -6.12 -10.49
CA LEU A 116 8.20 -6.44 -10.96
C LEU A 116 8.38 -7.93 -11.24
N PHE A 117 7.94 -8.81 -10.34
CA PHE A 117 8.02 -10.26 -10.56
C PHE A 117 7.10 -10.73 -11.68
N GLY A 118 5.91 -10.14 -11.81
CA GLY A 118 4.98 -10.46 -12.89
C GLY A 118 5.54 -10.08 -14.26
N LEU A 119 6.21 -8.92 -14.35
CA LEU A 119 6.90 -8.45 -15.54
C LEU A 119 8.15 -9.29 -15.84
N ALA A 120 8.99 -9.56 -14.84
CA ALA A 120 10.22 -10.35 -15.03
C ALA A 120 9.97 -11.71 -15.68
N GLN A 121 8.83 -12.35 -15.35
CA GLN A 121 8.41 -13.62 -15.95
C GLN A 121 7.97 -13.50 -17.41
N ARG A 122 7.34 -12.38 -17.79
CA ARG A 122 6.77 -12.15 -19.14
C ARG A 122 7.74 -11.46 -20.08
N ARG A 123 8.64 -10.66 -19.52
CA ARG A 123 9.52 -9.74 -20.21
C ARG A 123 10.93 -9.82 -19.60
N PRO A 124 11.67 -10.91 -19.86
CA PRO A 124 13.05 -11.08 -19.36
C PRO A 124 14.02 -10.02 -19.91
N ASP A 125 13.63 -9.32 -20.98
CA ASP A 125 14.38 -8.23 -21.59
C ASP A 125 14.44 -6.96 -20.73
N LEU A 126 13.47 -6.76 -19.82
CA LEU A 126 13.36 -5.54 -19.03
C LEU A 126 14.36 -5.51 -17.87
N GLN A 127 14.81 -4.30 -17.54
CA GLN A 127 15.52 -4.02 -16.29
C GLN A 127 14.54 -3.41 -15.29
N LEU A 128 14.37 -4.02 -14.14
CA LEU A 128 13.27 -3.75 -13.22
C LEU A 128 13.81 -3.31 -11.86
N HIS A 129 13.48 -2.10 -11.44
CA HIS A 129 13.89 -1.54 -10.16
C HIS A 129 12.66 -1.17 -9.32
N GLY A 130 12.55 -1.72 -8.12
CA GLY A 130 11.57 -1.31 -7.12
C GLY A 130 12.18 -0.51 -5.98
N VAL A 131 11.51 0.56 -5.58
CA VAL A 131 11.81 1.30 -4.35
C VAL A 131 10.62 1.19 -3.40
N GLU A 132 10.86 0.74 -2.18
CA GLU A 132 9.84 0.61 -1.14
C GLU A 132 10.39 1.10 0.19
N SER A 133 9.56 1.83 0.96
CA SER A 133 9.94 2.43 2.24
C SER A 133 9.45 1.62 3.45
N ALA A 134 8.39 0.83 3.27
CA ALA A 134 7.85 -0.08 4.26
C ALA A 134 8.72 -1.35 4.34
N TRP A 135 9.35 -1.56 5.50
CA TRP A 135 10.33 -2.62 5.70
C TRP A 135 9.78 -4.04 5.46
N LEU A 136 8.52 -4.33 5.82
CA LEU A 136 7.95 -5.67 5.62
C LEU A 136 7.68 -5.99 4.14
N PRO A 137 6.93 -5.16 3.38
CA PRO A 137 6.80 -5.36 1.93
C PRO A 137 8.15 -5.38 1.21
N TRP A 138 9.06 -4.47 1.57
CA TRP A 138 10.42 -4.44 1.03
C TRP A 138 11.16 -5.75 1.29
N LEU A 139 11.18 -6.23 2.54
CA LEU A 139 11.91 -7.44 2.92
C LEU A 139 11.36 -8.66 2.16
N TRP A 140 10.03 -8.75 2.04
CA TRP A 140 9.39 -9.78 1.24
C TRP A 140 9.84 -9.74 -0.23
N ALA A 141 9.77 -8.57 -0.86
CA ALA A 141 10.20 -8.39 -2.25
C ALA A 141 11.70 -8.68 -2.42
N TYR A 142 12.53 -8.19 -1.51
CA TYR A 142 13.98 -8.40 -1.53
C TYR A 142 14.33 -9.89 -1.44
N LEU A 143 13.78 -10.60 -0.46
CA LEU A 143 14.01 -12.05 -0.31
C LEU A 143 13.51 -12.82 -1.52
N ARG A 144 12.33 -12.48 -2.04
CA ARG A 144 11.79 -13.10 -3.24
C ARG A 144 12.69 -12.89 -4.46
N ALA A 145 13.25 -11.70 -4.66
CA ALA A 145 14.19 -11.42 -5.74
C ALA A 145 15.48 -12.24 -5.60
N ARG A 146 16.03 -12.33 -4.38
CA ARG A 146 17.22 -13.13 -4.08
C ARG A 146 17.00 -14.63 -4.32
N LEU A 147 15.90 -15.18 -3.82
CA LEU A 147 15.57 -16.60 -3.93
C LEU A 147 15.20 -17.02 -5.35
N ALA A 148 14.52 -16.14 -6.11
CA ALA A 148 14.15 -16.41 -7.49
C ALA A 148 15.34 -16.29 -8.47
N GLY A 149 16.48 -15.75 -8.04
CA GLY A 149 17.67 -15.60 -8.88
C GLY A 149 17.42 -14.73 -10.11
N LEU A 150 16.64 -13.66 -9.98
CA LEU A 150 16.27 -12.76 -11.08
C LEU A 150 17.24 -11.56 -11.13
N PRO A 151 18.34 -11.61 -11.92
CA PRO A 151 19.36 -10.57 -11.93
C PRO A 151 18.85 -9.23 -12.45
N GLN A 152 17.79 -9.25 -13.25
CA GLN A 152 17.16 -8.05 -13.81
C GLN A 152 16.23 -7.34 -12.81
N VAL A 153 15.96 -7.94 -11.64
CA VAL A 153 15.09 -7.34 -10.61
C VAL A 153 15.93 -6.83 -9.45
N ARG A 154 15.95 -5.51 -9.27
CA ARG A 154 16.58 -4.84 -8.13
C ARG A 154 15.51 -4.28 -7.19
N ILE A 155 15.61 -4.61 -5.91
CA ILE A 155 14.73 -4.07 -4.86
C ILE A 155 15.56 -3.24 -3.88
N THR A 156 15.17 -2.00 -3.64
CA THR A 156 15.88 -1.06 -2.75
C THR A 156 14.95 -0.59 -1.64
N LEU A 157 15.43 -0.65 -0.39
CA LEU A 157 14.77 -0.01 0.74
C LEU A 157 15.04 1.49 0.63
N GLY A 158 14.02 2.30 0.45
CA GLY A 158 14.24 3.71 0.21
C GLY A 158 12.97 4.53 0.16
N ASN A 159 13.15 5.84 0.30
CA ASN A 159 12.08 6.80 0.11
C ASN A 159 11.93 7.11 -1.39
N LEU A 160 10.72 6.93 -1.93
CA LEU A 160 10.42 7.24 -3.32
C LEU A 160 10.73 8.71 -3.69
N TRP A 161 10.68 9.63 -2.73
CA TRP A 161 10.99 11.05 -2.97
C TRP A 161 12.48 11.29 -3.23
N GLN A 162 13.35 10.41 -2.72
CA GLN A 162 14.80 10.47 -2.87
C GLN A 162 15.32 9.54 -3.98
N ALA A 163 14.46 8.67 -4.52
CA ALA A 163 14.82 7.80 -5.62
C ALA A 163 15.07 8.64 -6.89
N PRO A 164 16.24 8.49 -7.54
CA PRO A 164 16.50 9.19 -8.79
C PRO A 164 15.63 8.61 -9.90
N LEU A 165 14.89 9.48 -10.60
CA LEU A 165 14.10 9.05 -11.76
C LEU A 165 14.96 8.99 -13.03
N ALA A 166 16.02 9.80 -13.08
CA ALA A 166 16.98 9.80 -14.17
C ALA A 166 17.57 8.40 -14.42
N GLY A 167 17.67 8.02 -15.69
CA GLY A 167 18.16 6.69 -16.08
C GLY A 167 17.10 5.59 -16.12
N HIS A 168 15.82 5.93 -15.98
CA HIS A 168 14.71 5.01 -16.24
C HIS A 168 13.91 5.49 -17.44
N ASP A 169 13.52 4.53 -18.28
CA ASP A 169 12.73 4.79 -19.49
C ASP A 169 11.22 4.74 -19.16
N VAL A 170 10.87 4.05 -18.08
CA VAL A 170 9.50 3.97 -17.57
C VAL A 170 9.49 4.15 -16.06
N ILE A 171 8.68 5.08 -15.56
CA ILE A 171 8.39 5.30 -14.14
C ILE A 171 6.95 4.87 -13.91
N TYR A 172 6.75 3.85 -13.09
CA TYR A 172 5.45 3.34 -12.69
C TYR A 172 5.12 3.75 -11.25
N ALA A 173 3.87 4.11 -10.99
CA ALA A 173 3.35 4.41 -9.67
C ALA A 173 1.95 3.80 -9.48
N TYR A 174 1.75 3.11 -8.35
CA TYR A 174 0.42 2.74 -7.86
C TYR A 174 0.29 3.15 -6.39
N LEU A 175 0.18 4.47 -6.19
CA LEU A 175 0.27 5.12 -4.88
C LEU A 175 -1.13 5.45 -4.34
N SER A 176 -1.51 6.71 -4.25
CA SER A 176 -2.86 7.18 -3.89
C SER A 176 -3.08 8.55 -4.52
N PRO A 177 -4.29 9.14 -4.48
CA PRO A 177 -4.53 10.45 -5.11
C PRO A 177 -3.67 11.58 -4.52
N GLU A 178 -3.41 11.55 -3.21
CA GLU A 178 -2.77 12.63 -2.48
C GLU A 178 -1.33 12.97 -2.94
N PRO A 179 -0.41 11.99 -3.12
CA PRO A 179 0.94 12.29 -3.58
C PRO A 179 1.03 12.62 -5.08
N MET A 180 -0.02 12.43 -5.89
CA MET A 180 0.10 12.46 -7.35
C MET A 180 0.62 13.80 -7.92
N ALA A 181 0.16 14.93 -7.39
CA ALA A 181 0.62 16.25 -7.82
C ALA A 181 2.13 16.44 -7.55
N ARG A 182 2.60 15.99 -6.38
CA ARG A 182 4.02 16.07 -5.99
C ARG A 182 4.89 15.10 -6.79
N ILE A 183 4.39 13.89 -7.05
CA ILE A 183 5.06 12.92 -7.93
C ILE A 183 5.23 13.51 -9.33
N TRP A 184 4.17 14.13 -9.87
CA TRP A 184 4.24 14.76 -11.18
C TRP A 184 5.31 15.85 -11.24
N HIS A 185 5.40 16.71 -10.22
CA HIS A 185 6.46 17.71 -10.14
C HIS A 185 7.86 17.09 -10.16
N LYS A 186 8.07 16.00 -9.41
CA LYS A 186 9.33 15.25 -9.40
C LYS A 186 9.64 14.63 -10.77
N VAL A 187 8.64 14.03 -11.41
CA VAL A 187 8.76 13.43 -12.76
C VAL A 187 9.20 14.49 -13.77
N GLN A 188 8.56 15.66 -13.79
CA GLN A 188 8.91 16.76 -14.68
C GLN A 188 10.34 17.28 -14.47
N GLN A 189 10.87 17.19 -13.26
CA GLN A 189 12.21 17.68 -12.92
C GLN A 189 13.33 16.67 -13.18
N GLU A 190 13.08 15.39 -12.96
CA GLU A 190 14.14 14.38 -12.87
C GLU A 190 14.10 13.30 -13.95
N ALA A 191 12.94 13.06 -14.57
CA ALA A 191 12.84 12.01 -15.56
C ALA A 191 13.45 12.46 -16.89
N VAL A 192 13.97 11.49 -17.65
CA VAL A 192 14.62 11.78 -18.93
C VAL A 192 13.57 12.11 -20.00
N PRO A 193 13.90 12.96 -20.99
CA PRO A 193 13.04 13.14 -22.15
C PRO A 193 12.75 11.81 -22.86
N GLY A 194 11.51 11.63 -23.27
CA GLY A 194 11.00 10.40 -23.86
C GLY A 194 10.59 9.32 -22.85
N ALA A 195 10.89 9.49 -21.55
CA ALA A 195 10.44 8.54 -20.54
C ALA A 195 8.92 8.55 -20.40
N TRP A 196 8.37 7.39 -20.02
CA TRP A 196 6.95 7.23 -19.74
C TRP A 196 6.72 7.32 -18.25
N PHE A 197 5.78 8.15 -17.83
CA PHE A 197 5.19 8.06 -16.50
C PHE A 197 3.85 7.33 -16.60
N ILE A 198 3.71 6.25 -15.84
CA ILE A 198 2.51 5.42 -15.81
C ILE A 198 1.96 5.41 -14.39
N SER A 199 0.75 5.92 -14.21
CA SER A 199 0.03 5.81 -12.94
C SER A 199 -1.12 4.82 -13.06
N ASN A 200 -1.24 3.92 -12.09
CA ASN A 200 -2.35 2.99 -12.00
C ASN A 200 -3.47 3.57 -11.11
N SER A 201 -4.68 3.64 -11.66
CA SER A 201 -5.93 4.11 -11.05
C SER A 201 -5.97 5.58 -10.62
N PHE A 202 -4.84 6.25 -10.42
CA PHE A 202 -4.79 7.61 -9.89
C PHE A 202 -4.26 8.60 -10.93
N ALA A 203 -5.13 9.47 -11.44
CA ALA A 203 -4.73 10.53 -12.34
C ALA A 203 -3.91 11.61 -11.61
N VAL A 204 -3.05 12.32 -12.34
CA VAL A 204 -2.44 13.56 -11.87
C VAL A 204 -3.50 14.66 -11.92
N PRO A 205 -3.74 15.41 -10.82
CA PRO A 205 -4.68 16.52 -10.83
C PRO A 205 -4.33 17.55 -11.89
N ASP A 206 -5.33 17.99 -12.66
CA ASP A 206 -5.23 19.06 -13.66
C ASP A 206 -4.21 18.81 -14.78
N VAL A 207 -3.77 17.57 -14.99
CA VAL A 207 -2.84 17.18 -16.06
C VAL A 207 -3.44 16.07 -16.89
N GLN A 208 -3.74 16.37 -18.16
CA GLN A 208 -4.29 15.39 -19.08
C GLN A 208 -3.23 14.34 -19.46
N PRO A 209 -3.52 13.03 -19.33
CA PRO A 209 -2.67 11.96 -19.83
C PRO A 209 -2.72 11.87 -21.36
N ASP A 210 -1.62 11.44 -21.96
CA ASP A 210 -1.56 11.15 -23.40
C ASP A 210 -2.41 9.93 -23.74
N GLU A 211 -2.45 8.94 -22.83
CA GLU A 211 -3.29 7.76 -22.98
C GLU A 211 -3.96 7.34 -21.67
N CYS A 212 -5.20 6.90 -21.79
CA CYS A 212 -5.98 6.25 -20.74
C CYS A 212 -6.36 4.84 -21.20
N ILE A 213 -5.94 3.82 -20.46
CA ILE A 213 -6.31 2.43 -20.76
C ILE A 213 -7.16 1.89 -19.62
N PRO A 214 -8.48 1.75 -19.80
CA PRO A 214 -9.33 1.09 -18.82
C PRO A 214 -8.96 -0.40 -18.76
N ILE A 215 -8.94 -0.96 -17.56
CA ILE A 215 -8.59 -2.34 -17.28
C ILE A 215 -9.81 -3.03 -16.67
N ASP A 216 -10.17 -4.17 -17.26
CA ASP A 216 -11.21 -5.04 -16.72
C ASP A 216 -10.63 -5.89 -15.58
N ASP A 217 -10.66 -5.32 -14.37
CA ASP A 217 -10.31 -6.00 -13.13
C ASP A 217 -11.24 -5.64 -11.98
N ALA A 218 -11.09 -6.32 -10.84
CA ALA A 218 -11.95 -6.15 -9.67
C ALA A 218 -11.96 -4.73 -9.10
N THR A 219 -10.97 -3.91 -9.44
CA THR A 219 -10.84 -2.51 -8.99
C THR A 219 -11.23 -1.51 -10.07
N ALA A 220 -11.65 -1.97 -11.25
CA ALA A 220 -11.89 -1.14 -12.44
C ALA A 220 -10.72 -0.16 -12.68
N SER A 221 -9.49 -0.68 -12.61
CA SER A 221 -8.28 0.11 -12.76
C SER A 221 -8.22 0.84 -14.10
N THR A 222 -7.57 2.00 -14.13
CA THR A 222 -7.23 2.71 -15.37
C THR A 222 -5.75 3.00 -15.35
N LEU A 223 -5.03 2.66 -16.42
CA LEU A 223 -3.64 3.10 -16.61
C LEU A 223 -3.65 4.46 -17.28
N PHE A 224 -3.10 5.46 -16.58
CA PHE A 224 -2.84 6.79 -17.11
C PHE A 224 -1.38 6.88 -17.53
N ILE A 225 -1.12 7.28 -18.77
CA ILE A 225 0.22 7.31 -19.35
C ILE A 225 0.52 8.74 -19.83
N TRP A 226 1.64 9.28 -19.38
CA TRP A 226 2.24 10.52 -19.88
C TRP A 226 3.60 10.21 -20.49
N ARG A 227 3.87 10.75 -21.68
CA ARG A 227 5.16 10.70 -22.35
C ARG A 227 5.82 12.05 -22.19
N LEU A 228 6.99 12.05 -21.54
CA LEU A 228 7.68 13.30 -21.23
C LEU A 228 8.34 13.82 -22.50
N THR A 229 7.78 14.88 -23.07
CA THR A 229 8.43 15.67 -24.11
C THR A 229 9.41 16.64 -23.46
N THR A 230 10.64 16.73 -24.00
CA THR A 230 11.66 17.74 -23.67
C THR A 230 11.07 19.13 -23.44
#